data_AF-A0A7X6ZI49-F1
#
_entry.id   AF-A0A7X6ZI49-F1
#
_cell.length_a   1.000
_cell.length_b   1.000
_cell.length_c   1.000
_cell.angle_alpha   90.00
_cell.angle_beta   90.00
_cell.angle_gamma   90.00
#
_symmetry.space_group_name_H-M   'P 1'
#
loop_
_entity.id
_entity.type
_entity.pdbx_description
1 polymer ?
#
loop_
_entity_poly.entity_id
_entity_poly.type
_entity_poly.pdbx_seq_one_letter_code
_entity_poly.pdbx_strand_id
1 'polypeptide(L)'
;GIFIRATEEGNPAFTGMEIQILDDHGKSPNKTSTGALYSAVAPSENLSKPAGEWNEVEIACIGRRLKVTMNGKRLYAVNLDDKHLNAQLPNDQKLNKRVPSGFIGMQNHGNLVKFRNIRIKDMTLPMK
;
A
#
# COMPACT_ATOMS: atom_id res chain seq x y z
N GLY A 1 0.08 -0.57 -8.68
CA GLY A 1 -0.12 -1.10 -7.32
C GLY A 1 -1.58 -1.33 -6.99
N ILE A 2 -1.87 -1.49 -5.70
CA ILE A 2 -3.20 -1.59 -5.09
C ILE A 2 -3.50 -0.26 -4.41
N PHE A 3 -4.57 0.41 -4.82
CA PHE A 3 -4.99 1.67 -4.23
C PHE A 3 -5.89 1.45 -3.02
N ILE A 4 -5.69 2.27 -2.00
CA ILE A 4 -6.46 2.30 -0.76
C ILE A 4 -6.89 3.74 -0.51
N ARG A 5 -8.20 3.96 -0.31
CA ARG A 5 -8.81 5.30 -0.20
C ARG A 5 -8.58 6.15 -1.45
N ALA A 6 -8.63 5.53 -2.62
CA ALA A 6 -8.59 6.26 -3.87
C ALA A 6 -9.77 7.23 -3.96
N THR A 7 -9.51 8.40 -4.53
CA THR A 7 -10.53 9.38 -4.92
C THR A 7 -10.87 9.22 -6.40
N GLU A 8 -12.03 9.73 -6.82
CA GLU A 8 -12.43 9.72 -8.24
C GLU A 8 -11.56 10.66 -9.08
N GLU A 9 -11.10 11.76 -8.48
CA GLU A 9 -10.26 12.77 -9.11
C GLU A 9 -8.85 12.81 -8.54
N GLY A 10 -7.90 13.31 -9.32
CA GLY A 10 -6.50 13.42 -8.94
C GLY A 10 -5.73 12.10 -9.06
N ASN A 11 -4.49 12.09 -8.58
CA ASN A 11 -3.65 10.89 -8.61
C ASN A 11 -3.93 10.01 -7.37
N PRO A 12 -4.54 8.82 -7.51
CA PRO A 12 -4.95 7.98 -6.38
C PRO A 12 -3.78 7.51 -5.51
N ALA A 13 -2.54 7.51 -6.01
CA ALA A 13 -1.35 7.20 -5.21
C ALA A 13 -1.03 8.28 -4.17
N PHE A 14 -1.48 9.51 -4.39
CA PHE A 14 -1.17 10.69 -3.56
C PHE A 14 -2.39 11.34 -2.92
N THR A 15 -3.58 11.26 -3.52
CA THR A 15 -4.84 11.66 -2.86
C THR A 15 -5.28 10.61 -1.84
N GLY A 16 -5.20 9.33 -2.26
CA GLY A 16 -5.29 8.14 -1.43
C GLY A 16 -3.92 7.56 -1.11
N MET A 17 -3.79 6.24 -1.16
CA MET A 17 -2.53 5.52 -0.93
C MET A 17 -2.36 4.41 -1.95
N GLU A 18 -1.11 4.10 -2.29
CA GLU A 18 -0.76 2.97 -3.15
C GLU A 18 0.16 2.01 -2.41
N ILE A 19 -0.22 0.73 -2.37
CA ILE A 19 0.69 -0.37 -2.06
C ILE A 19 1.28 -0.84 -3.38
N GLN A 20 2.60 -0.66 -3.51
CA GLN A 20 3.30 -0.84 -4.77
C GLN A 20 3.36 -2.31 -5.19
N ILE A 21 3.26 -2.54 -6.50
CA ILE A 21 3.53 -3.83 -7.15
C ILE A 21 4.53 -3.57 -8.27
N LEU A 22 5.65 -4.28 -8.28
CA LEU A 22 6.71 -4.16 -9.27
C LEU A 22 7.37 -5.52 -9.53
N ASP A 23 7.98 -5.71 -10.70
CA ASP A 23 8.87 -6.84 -10.94
C ASP A 23 10.29 -6.51 -10.43
N ASP A 24 10.50 -6.74 -9.14
CA ASP A 24 11.71 -6.37 -8.44
C ASP A 24 12.28 -7.46 -7.53
N HIS A 25 11.89 -8.72 -7.73
CA HIS A 25 12.38 -9.85 -6.94
C HIS A 25 13.91 -9.84 -6.81
N GLY A 26 14.40 -10.05 -5.58
CA GLY A 26 15.82 -10.09 -5.27
C GLY A 26 16.53 -8.73 -5.21
N LYS A 27 15.85 -7.61 -5.51
CA LYS A 27 16.42 -6.26 -5.40
C LYS A 27 16.27 -5.71 -3.98
N SER A 28 17.24 -4.90 -3.56
CA SER A 28 17.17 -4.16 -2.30
C SER A 28 15.92 -3.28 -2.23
N PRO A 29 15.13 -3.36 -1.13
CA PRO A 29 13.88 -2.64 -1.01
C PRO A 29 14.09 -1.12 -0.89
N ASN A 30 13.21 -0.34 -1.51
CA ASN A 30 13.12 1.10 -1.35
C ASN A 30 11.65 1.57 -1.40
N LYS A 31 11.42 2.89 -1.39
CA LYS A 31 10.07 3.49 -1.36
C LYS A 31 9.25 3.29 -2.65
N THR A 32 9.84 2.72 -3.69
CA THR A 32 9.19 2.36 -4.96
C THR A 32 9.19 0.86 -5.23
N SER A 33 9.64 0.04 -4.27
CA SER A 33 9.64 -1.42 -4.38
C SER A 33 8.29 -2.05 -4.05
N THR A 34 8.08 -3.30 -4.46
CA THR A 34 6.89 -4.08 -4.14
C THR A 34 6.60 -4.09 -2.64
N GLY A 35 5.35 -3.83 -2.27
CA GLY A 35 4.90 -3.74 -0.88
C GLY A 35 5.13 -2.38 -0.21
N ALA A 36 5.89 -1.46 -0.82
CA ALA A 36 6.05 -0.10 -0.31
C ALA A 36 4.70 0.63 -0.22
N LEU A 37 4.56 1.52 0.77
CA LEU A 37 3.61 2.62 0.65
C LEU A 37 4.28 3.63 -0.27
N TYR A 38 3.84 3.66 -1.52
CA TYR A 38 4.58 4.28 -2.62
C TYR A 38 5.04 5.71 -2.28
N SER A 39 6.33 5.96 -2.50
CA SER A 39 7.05 7.21 -2.21
C SER A 39 7.18 7.61 -0.72
N ALA A 40 6.58 6.84 0.21
CA ALA A 40 6.55 7.21 1.63
C ALA A 40 7.30 6.25 2.54
N VAL A 41 6.97 4.95 2.50
CA VAL A 41 7.50 3.93 3.41
C VAL A 41 8.02 2.75 2.61
N ALA A 42 9.33 2.48 2.74
CA ALA A 42 9.94 1.30 2.17
C ALA A 42 9.52 0.04 2.97
N PRO A 43 9.37 -1.12 2.32
CA PRO A 43 9.15 -2.37 3.01
C PRO A 43 10.42 -2.79 3.77
N SER A 44 10.27 -3.50 4.90
CA SER A 44 11.42 -3.97 5.71
C SER A 44 12.36 -4.89 4.94
N GLU A 45 11.81 -5.64 3.99
CA GLU A 45 12.53 -6.51 3.07
C GLU A 45 11.72 -6.67 1.78
N ASN A 46 12.37 -7.14 0.72
CA ASN A 46 11.66 -7.51 -0.49
C ASN A 46 11.15 -8.95 -0.38
N LEU A 47 9.84 -9.10 -0.25
CA LEU A 47 9.17 -10.39 -0.17
C LEU A 47 8.50 -10.81 -1.48
N SER A 48 8.68 -10.05 -2.57
CA SER A 48 8.10 -10.44 -3.85
C SER A 48 8.71 -11.76 -4.31
N LYS A 49 7.87 -12.64 -4.84
CA LYS A 49 8.30 -13.84 -5.58
C LYS A 49 8.61 -13.49 -7.03
N PRO A 50 9.36 -14.33 -7.76
CA PRO A 50 9.62 -14.14 -9.19
C PRO A 50 8.33 -13.91 -10.01
N ALA A 51 8.46 -13.17 -11.11
CA ALA A 51 7.34 -12.92 -12.02
C ALA A 51 6.69 -14.23 -12.49
N GLY A 52 5.35 -14.25 -12.48
CA GLY A 52 4.55 -15.44 -12.78
C GLY A 52 4.09 -16.22 -11.55
N GLU A 53 4.68 -15.98 -10.38
CA GLU A 53 4.24 -16.59 -9.13
C GLU A 53 3.19 -15.77 -8.37
N TRP A 54 2.37 -16.47 -7.60
CA TRP A 54 1.36 -15.84 -6.76
C TRP A 54 1.95 -15.33 -5.44
N ASN A 55 1.80 -14.02 -5.25
CA ASN A 55 2.05 -13.33 -3.99
C ASN A 55 0.73 -13.12 -3.23
N GLU A 56 0.79 -13.17 -1.91
CA GLU A 56 -0.31 -12.78 -1.03
C GLU A 56 0.01 -11.43 -0.38
N VAL A 57 -0.96 -10.52 -0.34
CA VAL A 57 -0.85 -9.25 0.38
C VAL A 57 -2.09 -9.06 1.26
N GLU A 58 -1.85 -8.68 2.52
CA GLU A 58 -2.89 -8.24 3.46
C GLU A 58 -2.62 -6.77 3.80
N ILE A 59 -3.65 -5.94 3.63
CA ILE A 59 -3.61 -4.51 3.96
C ILE A 59 -4.65 -4.25 5.04
N ALA A 60 -4.19 -3.95 6.26
CA ALA A 60 -5.07 -3.55 7.35
C ALA A 60 -5.01 -2.02 7.49
N CYS A 61 -6.11 -1.35 7.19
CA CYS A 61 -6.25 0.10 7.27
C CYS A 61 -7.37 0.46 8.25
N ILE A 62 -7.01 0.70 9.52
CA ILE A 62 -7.96 0.97 10.61
C ILE A 62 -7.77 2.41 11.09
N GLY A 63 -8.71 3.29 10.76
CA GLY A 63 -8.60 4.72 11.06
C GLY A 63 -7.35 5.33 10.41
N ARG A 64 -6.35 5.71 11.19
CA ARG A 64 -5.08 6.29 10.69
C ARG A 64 -3.90 5.32 10.79
N ARG A 65 -4.16 4.06 11.18
CA ARG A 65 -3.15 3.00 11.30
C ARG A 65 -3.17 2.13 10.05
N LEU A 66 -2.04 2.04 9.37
CA LEU A 66 -1.84 1.20 8.20
C LEU A 66 -0.82 0.11 8.53
N LYS A 67 -1.14 -1.15 8.25
CA LYS A 67 -0.22 -2.29 8.32
C LYS A 67 -0.29 -3.05 7.01
N VAL A 68 0.88 -3.38 6.46
CA VAL A 68 0.99 -4.21 5.25
C VAL A 68 1.79 -5.46 5.59
N THR A 69 1.22 -6.60 5.22
CA THR A 69 1.80 -7.93 5.34
C THR A 69 1.87 -8.53 3.94
N MET A 70 3.00 -9.13 3.59
CA MET A 70 3.17 -9.79 2.30
C MET A 70 3.74 -11.18 2.53
N ASN A 71 3.19 -12.18 1.85
CA ASN A 71 3.63 -13.59 1.95
C ASN A 71 3.83 -14.06 3.42
N GLY A 72 2.89 -13.69 4.30
CA GLY A 72 2.89 -14.07 5.72
C GLY A 72 3.78 -13.24 6.65
N LYS A 73 4.57 -12.28 6.15
CA LYS A 73 5.46 -11.45 6.97
C LYS A 73 5.12 -9.97 6.88
N ARG A 74 5.11 -9.30 8.03
CA ARG A 74 4.78 -7.87 8.14
C ARG A 74 5.92 -7.02 7.59
N LEU A 75 5.62 -6.19 6.60
CA LEU A 75 6.57 -5.25 5.99
C LEU A 75 6.71 -3.97 6.83
N TYR A 76 5.59 -3.43 7.30
CA TYR A 76 5.56 -2.27 8.20
C TYR A 76 4.20 -2.10 8.87
N ALA A 77 4.18 -1.29 9.93
CA ALA A 77 2.98 -0.74 10.53
C ALA A 77 3.24 0.73 10.87
N VAL A 78 2.43 1.64 10.34
CA VAL A 78 2.63 3.09 10.47
C VAL A 78 1.35 3.79 10.92
N ASN A 79 1.51 4.91 11.61
CA ASN A 79 0.46 5.89 11.79
C ASN A 79 0.62 6.96 10.71
N LEU A 80 -0.42 7.17 9.90
CA LEU A 80 -0.40 8.16 8.81
C LEU A 80 -0.27 9.61 9.32
N ASP A 81 -0.55 9.85 10.60
CA ASP A 81 -0.38 11.15 11.27
C ASP A 81 0.93 11.28 12.06
N ASP A 82 1.83 10.30 11.93
CA ASP A 82 3.15 10.37 12.57
C ASP A 82 3.93 11.60 12.08
N LYS A 83 4.29 12.48 13.02
CA LYS A 83 4.95 13.76 12.71
C LYS A 83 6.36 13.57 12.17
N HIS A 84 7.11 12.58 12.66
CA HIS A 84 8.48 12.32 12.23
C HIS A 84 8.50 11.75 10.82
N LEU A 85 7.59 10.83 10.50
CA LEU A 85 7.42 10.28 9.17
C LEU A 85 7.04 11.39 8.18
N ASN A 86 6.01 12.19 8.50
CA ASN A 86 5.55 13.26 7.60
C ASN A 86 6.56 14.41 7.42
N ALA A 87 7.46 14.63 8.39
CA ALA A 87 8.54 15.62 8.26
C ALA A 87 9.58 15.22 7.20
N GLN A 88 9.70 13.93 6.89
CA GLN A 88 10.64 13.40 5.88
C GLN A 88 10.03 13.31 4.46
N LEU A 89 8.76 13.70 4.30
CA LEU A 89 8.07 13.60 3.02
C LEU A 89 7.93 14.97 2.36
N PRO A 90 8.01 15.03 1.01
CA PRO A 90 7.61 16.20 0.25
C PRO A 90 6.20 16.67 0.66
N ASN A 91 5.97 17.98 0.61
CA ASN A 91 4.76 18.59 1.17
C ASN A 91 3.46 18.11 0.50
N ASP A 92 3.54 17.73 -0.78
CA ASP A 92 2.50 17.17 -1.63
C ASP A 92 2.32 15.65 -1.47
N GLN A 93 3.22 14.98 -0.75
CA GLN A 93 3.19 13.52 -0.53
C GLN A 93 2.89 13.12 0.90
N LYS A 94 2.76 14.10 1.81
CA LYS A 94 2.46 13.91 3.23
C LYS A 94 1.22 13.04 3.43
N LEU A 95 1.38 11.99 4.24
CA LEU A 95 0.35 11.02 4.56
C LEU A 95 -0.79 11.62 5.39
N ASN A 96 -0.49 12.63 6.21
CA ASN A 96 -1.46 13.30 7.07
C ASN A 96 -2.43 14.24 6.31
N LYS A 97 -2.21 14.46 5.01
CA LYS A 97 -3.11 15.24 4.14
C LYS A 97 -4.01 14.38 3.26
N ARG A 98 -3.79 13.07 3.25
CA ARG A 98 -4.53 12.11 2.41
C ARG A 98 -5.91 11.85 2.98
N VAL A 99 -6.87 11.56 2.10
CA VAL A 99 -8.28 11.38 2.49
C VAL A 99 -8.47 10.24 3.50
N PRO A 100 -9.43 10.35 4.44
CA PRO A 100 -9.65 9.34 5.48
C PRO A 100 -10.42 8.11 4.97
N SER A 101 -11.07 8.20 3.81
CA SER A 101 -11.88 7.14 3.20
C SER A 101 -11.92 7.32 1.68
N GLY A 102 -12.25 6.25 0.97
CA GLY A 102 -12.37 6.25 -0.48
C GLY A 102 -12.42 4.83 -1.02
N PHE A 103 -12.21 4.68 -2.32
CA PHE A 103 -12.30 3.40 -3.00
C PHE A 103 -11.06 2.51 -2.79
N ILE A 104 -11.23 1.23 -3.06
CA ILE A 104 -10.13 0.29 -3.30
C ILE A 104 -10.03 0.12 -4.82
N GLY A 105 -8.81 0.16 -5.35
CA GLY A 105 -8.60 0.05 -6.79
C GLY A 105 -7.34 -0.73 -7.14
N MET A 106 -7.22 -1.11 -8.41
CA MET A 106 -6.01 -1.69 -8.96
C MET A 106 -5.51 -0.78 -10.08
N GLN A 107 -4.20 -0.50 -10.08
CA GLN A 107 -3.60 0.36 -11.08
C GLN A 107 -3.46 -0.37 -12.42
N ASN A 108 -3.79 0.33 -13.51
CA ASN A 108 -3.30 0.01 -14.85
C ASN A 108 -2.09 0.91 -15.14
N HIS A 109 -0.91 0.30 -15.30
CA HIS A 109 0.35 1.00 -15.61
C HIS A 109 1.04 0.37 -16.84
N GLY A 110 0.25 -0.15 -17.79
CA GLY A 110 0.74 -0.70 -19.06
C GLY A 110 1.33 -2.11 -18.99
N ASN A 111 1.48 -2.69 -17.79
CA ASN A 111 1.98 -4.07 -17.60
C ASN A 111 0.85 -5.00 -17.15
N LEU A 112 0.93 -6.27 -17.58
CA LEU A 112 -0.01 -7.31 -17.16
C LEU A 112 0.19 -7.66 -15.69
N VAL A 113 -0.86 -7.52 -14.89
CA VAL A 113 -0.95 -8.05 -13.52
C VAL A 113 -2.26 -8.80 -13.38
N LYS A 114 -2.23 -10.00 -12.80
CA LYS A 114 -3.43 -10.79 -12.53
C LYS A 114 -3.72 -10.78 -11.03
N PHE A 115 -4.98 -10.55 -10.66
CA PHE A 115 -5.45 -10.58 -9.28
C PHE A 115 -6.44 -11.72 -9.08
N ARG A 116 -6.44 -12.33 -7.89
CA ARG A 116 -7.41 -13.35 -7.47
C ARG A 116 -7.62 -13.30 -5.96
N ASN A 117 -8.68 -13.94 -5.47
CA ASN A 117 -8.99 -14.07 -4.04
C ASN A 117 -9.11 -12.73 -3.29
N ILE A 118 -9.55 -11.68 -3.99
CA ILE A 118 -9.75 -10.34 -3.43
C ILE A 118 -10.92 -10.39 -2.46
N ARG A 119 -10.65 -10.10 -1.19
CA ARG A 119 -11.60 -10.16 -0.09
C ARG A 119 -11.42 -8.93 0.79
N ILE A 120 -12.52 -8.43 1.33
CA ILE A 120 -12.54 -7.27 2.23
C ILE A 120 -13.29 -7.68 3.48
N LYS A 121 -12.73 -7.37 4.65
CA LYS A 121 -13.40 -7.46 5.93
C LYS A 121 -13.58 -6.04 6.46
N ASP A 122 -14.82 -5.65 6.69
CA ASP A 122 -15.12 -4.40 7.40
C ASP A 122 -14.79 -4.58 8.88
N MET A 123 -13.89 -3.72 9.38
CA MET A 123 -13.42 -3.74 10.76
C MET A 123 -14.27 -2.84 11.68
N THR A 124 -15.26 -2.12 11.14
CA THR A 124 -16.23 -1.34 11.93
C THR A 124 -17.38 -2.20 12.46
N LEU A 125 -17.60 -3.37 11.84
CA LEU A 125 -18.63 -4.30 12.26
C LEU A 125 -18.13 -5.17 13.41
N PRO A 126 -18.99 -5.47 14.41
CA PRO A 126 -18.64 -6.41 15.48
C PRO A 126 -18.29 -7.78 14.89
N MET A 127 -17.36 -8.49 15.53
CA MET A 127 -17.07 -9.87 15.16
C MET A 127 -18.32 -10.71 15.39
N LYS A 128 -18.79 -11.40 14.34
CA LYS A 128 -19.82 -12.44 14.46
C LYS A 128 -19.26 -13.65 15.20
#